data_AF-A0A2T2RIS3-F1
#
_entry.id   AF-A0A2T2RIS3-F1
#
_cell.length_a   1.000
_cell.length_b   1.000
_cell.length_c   1.000
_cell.angle_alpha   90.00
_cell.angle_beta   90.00
_cell.angle_gamma   90.00
#
_symmetry.space_group_name_H-M   'P 1'
#
loop_
_entity.id
_entity.type
_entity.pdbx_description
1 polymer ?
#
loop_
_entity_poly.entity_id
_entity_poly.type
_entity_poly.pdbx_seq_one_letter_code
_entity_poly.pdbx_strand_id
1 'polypeptide(L)'
;MTHAFGPLRVILNPASGQGHLRQRLHALRAELDQRGVDHEVVQTQGPGHATELAREALGQGWRYIAAAGGDGTVNEVVNGWFD
;
A
#
# COMPACT_ATOMS: atom_id res chain seq x y z
N MET A 1 2.71 -15.79 -8.14
CA MET A 1 1.27 -16.04 -8.19
C MET A 1 0.57 -14.70 -8.26
N THR A 2 0.05 -14.39 -9.45
CA THR A 2 -0.80 -13.22 -9.66
C THR A 2 -2.18 -13.54 -9.09
N HIS A 3 -2.65 -12.72 -8.16
CA HIS A 3 -3.98 -12.91 -7.57
C HIS A 3 -5.06 -12.67 -8.64
N ALA A 4 -6.31 -13.11 -8.40
CA ALA A 4 -7.42 -12.86 -9.33
C ALA A 4 -7.66 -11.37 -9.63
N PHE A 5 -7.11 -10.47 -8.80
CA PHE A 5 -7.19 -9.02 -8.93
C PHE A 5 -5.92 -8.37 -9.52
N GLY A 6 -4.96 -9.17 -10.01
CA GLY A 6 -3.68 -8.67 -10.54
C GLY A 6 -2.56 -8.59 -9.48
N PRO A 7 -1.47 -7.86 -9.78
CA PRO A 7 -0.40 -7.60 -8.82
C PRO A 7 -0.89 -6.68 -7.67
N LEU A 8 -0.27 -6.79 -6.50
CA LEU A 8 -0.62 -6.05 -5.29
C LEU A 8 0.13 -4.71 -5.18
N ARG A 9 -0.58 -3.59 -5.10
CA ARG A 9 0.00 -2.29 -4.70
C ARG A 9 -0.13 -2.13 -3.19
N VAL A 10 0.97 -1.99 -2.48
CA VAL A 10 0.97 -1.68 -1.04
C VAL A 10 1.27 -0.19 -0.85
N ILE A 11 0.33 0.55 -0.28
CA ILE A 11 0.50 1.96 0.09
C ILE A 11 0.83 2.01 1.58
N LEU A 12 2.08 2.33 1.90
CA LEU A 12 2.61 2.26 3.26
C LEU A 12 2.85 3.65 3.85
N ASN A 13 2.35 3.89 5.06
CA ASN A 13 2.71 5.06 5.85
C ASN A 13 3.84 4.71 6.84
N PRO A 14 5.09 5.14 6.59
CA PRO A 14 6.22 4.77 7.43
C PRO A 14 6.19 5.44 8.82
N ALA A 15 5.42 6.52 9.00
CA ALA A 15 5.26 7.21 10.27
C ALA A 15 4.21 6.54 11.19
N SER A 16 3.39 5.63 10.66
CA SER A 16 2.39 4.90 11.45
C SER A 16 3.04 3.89 12.41
N GLY A 17 2.34 3.56 13.50
CA GLY A 17 2.75 2.51 14.44
C GLY A 17 4.04 2.80 15.20
N GLN A 18 4.32 4.07 15.51
CA GLN A 18 5.54 4.53 16.19
C GLN A 18 6.85 4.20 15.45
N GLY A 19 6.81 4.15 14.12
CA GLY A 19 8.00 3.89 13.29
C GLY A 19 8.38 2.41 13.15
N HIS A 20 7.67 1.49 13.81
CA HIS A 20 7.87 0.05 13.63
C HIS A 20 7.59 -0.42 12.20
N LEU A 21 6.71 0.27 11.46
CA LEU A 21 6.39 -0.09 10.08
C LEU A 21 7.62 0.03 9.16
N ARG A 22 8.46 1.05 9.37
CA ARG A 22 9.71 1.21 8.61
C ARG A 22 10.66 0.02 8.84
N GLN A 23 10.74 -0.46 10.08
CA GLN A 23 11.56 -1.63 10.43
C GLN A 23 10.98 -2.94 9.86
N ARG A 24 9.65 -3.03 9.77
CA ARG A 24 8.94 -4.22 9.27
C ARG A 24 8.80 -4.26 7.75
N LEU A 25 9.13 -3.18 7.03
CA LEU A 25 9.04 -3.13 5.56
C LEU A 25 9.84 -4.25 4.89
N HIS A 26 11.06 -4.52 5.38
CA HIS A 26 11.89 -5.60 4.85
C HIS A 26 11.23 -6.97 5.09
N ALA A 27 10.69 -7.20 6.30
CA ALA A 27 10.00 -8.44 6.62
C ALA A 27 8.72 -8.63 5.78
N LEU A 28 7.96 -7.55 5.56
CA LEU A 28 6.79 -7.57 4.69
C LEU A 28 7.15 -7.97 3.26
N ARG A 29 8.16 -7.33 2.66
CA ARG A 29 8.63 -7.67 1.30
C ARG A 29 9.08 -9.12 1.23
N ALA A 30 9.92 -9.54 2.17
CA ALA A 30 10.41 -10.92 2.24
C ALA A 30 9.27 -11.95 2.36
N GLU A 31 8.23 -11.65 3.12
CA GLU A 31 7.05 -12.53 3.26
C GLU A 31 6.23 -12.59 1.97
N LEU A 32 6.04 -11.45 1.30
CA LEU A 32 5.33 -11.38 0.01
C LEU A 32 6.12 -12.14 -1.07
N ASP A 33 7.45 -11.99 -1.10
CA ASP A 33 8.34 -12.71 -2.01
C ASP A 33 8.31 -14.22 -1.76
N GLN A 34 8.39 -14.65 -0.49
CA GLN A 34 8.31 -16.07 -0.11
C GLN A 34 6.97 -16.71 -0.52
N ARG A 35 5.88 -15.94 -0.47
CA ARG A 35 4.56 -16.36 -0.95
C ARG A 35 4.40 -16.23 -2.47
N GLY A 36 5.40 -15.69 -3.15
CA GLY A 36 5.39 -15.43 -4.58
C GLY A 36 4.34 -14.42 -4.99
N VAL A 37 3.99 -13.44 -4.16
CA VAL A 37 3.01 -12.39 -4.50
C VAL A 37 3.69 -11.32 -5.34
N ASP A 38 3.26 -11.14 -6.59
CA ASP A 38 3.69 -9.99 -7.39
C ASP A 38 3.17 -8.71 -6.75
N HIS A 39 4.09 -7.81 -6.37
CA HIS A 39 3.72 -6.64 -5.60
C HIS A 39 4.66 -5.46 -5.84
N GLU A 40 4.17 -4.26 -5.51
CA GLU A 40 4.97 -3.05 -5.41
C GLU A 40 4.60 -2.29 -4.14
N VAL A 41 5.60 -1.88 -3.36
CA VAL A 41 5.39 -1.09 -2.14
C VAL A 41 5.81 0.35 -2.36
N VAL A 42 4.87 1.27 -2.20
CA VAL A 42 5.07 2.72 -2.24
C VAL A 42 4.86 3.34 -0.86
N GLN A 43 5.56 4.45 -0.59
CA GLN A 43 5.53 5.09 0.73
C GLN A 43 4.87 6.46 0.66
N THR A 44 4.01 6.76 1.64
CA THR A 44 3.43 8.09 1.81
C THR A 44 4.50 9.07 2.30
N GLN A 45 4.36 10.35 1.98
CA GLN A 45 5.31 11.41 2.36
C GLN A 45 4.71 12.36 3.41
N GLY A 46 3.39 12.34 3.57
CA GLY A 46 2.66 13.16 4.53
C GLY A 46 1.15 12.91 4.43
N PRO A 47 0.34 13.67 5.19
CA PRO A 47 -1.12 13.60 5.12
C PRO A 47 -1.65 13.84 3.70
N GLY A 48 -2.68 13.09 3.31
CA GLY A 48 -3.31 13.15 1.99
C GLY A 48 -2.58 12.37 0.88
N HIS A 49 -1.31 12.01 1.07
CA HIS A 49 -0.53 11.34 0.03
C HIS A 49 -1.02 9.91 -0.25
N ALA A 50 -1.68 9.23 0.70
CA ALA A 50 -2.21 7.90 0.41
C ALA A 50 -3.42 7.96 -0.54
N THR A 51 -4.22 9.04 -0.49
CA THR A 51 -5.29 9.32 -1.46
C THR A 51 -4.70 9.48 -2.87
N GLU A 52 -3.65 10.29 -3.01
CA GLU A 52 -2.96 10.52 -4.28
C GLU A 52 -2.40 9.23 -4.88
N LEU A 53 -1.71 8.43 -4.06
CA LEU A 53 -1.14 7.15 -4.49
C LEU A 53 -2.20 6.11 -4.87
N ALA A 54 -3.35 6.10 -4.18
CA ALA A 54 -4.46 5.22 -4.52
C ALA A 54 -5.06 5.60 -5.89
N ARG A 55 -5.28 6.91 -6.12
CA ARG A 55 -5.80 7.41 -7.40
C ARG A 55 -4.84 7.15 -8.56
N GLU A 56 -3.54 7.35 -8.33
CA GLU A 56 -2.48 7.02 -9.30
C GLU A 56 -2.48 5.53 -9.65
N ALA A 57 -2.53 4.65 -8.64
CA ALA A 57 -2.56 3.21 -8.85
C ALA A 57 -3.80 2.79 -9.64
N LEU A 58 -4.98 3.33 -9.32
CA LEU A 58 -6.20 3.05 -10.10
C LEU A 58 -6.08 3.50 -11.56
N GLY A 59 -5.50 4.69 -11.79
CA GLY A 59 -5.21 5.21 -13.14
C GLY A 59 -4.22 4.37 -13.93
N GLN A 60 -3.28 3.72 -13.26
CA GLN A 60 -2.33 2.76 -13.84
C GLN A 60 -2.92 1.35 -14.03
N GLY A 61 -4.18 1.12 -13.64
CA GLY A 61 -4.86 -0.17 -13.82
C GLY A 61 -4.72 -1.15 -12.66
N TRP A 62 -4.12 -0.75 -11.54
CA TRP A 62 -4.09 -1.60 -10.34
C TRP A 62 -5.50 -1.81 -9.81
N ARG A 63 -5.83 -3.05 -9.41
CA ARG A 63 -7.12 -3.41 -8.82
C ARG A 63 -7.00 -4.17 -7.50
N TYR A 64 -5.77 -4.43 -7.06
CA TYR A 64 -5.48 -5.03 -5.77
C TYR A 64 -4.58 -4.08 -4.97
N ILE A 65 -5.18 -3.37 -4.01
CA ILE A 65 -4.48 -2.36 -3.21
C ILE A 65 -4.60 -2.71 -1.73
N ALA A 66 -3.48 -2.67 -1.01
CA ALA A 66 -3.43 -2.81 0.44
C ALA A 66 -2.92 -1.51 1.09
N ALA A 67 -3.63 -1.03 2.11
CA ALA A 67 -3.18 0.05 2.96
C ALA A 67 -2.37 -0.50 4.15
N ALA A 68 -1.14 0.01 4.34
CA ALA A 68 -0.27 -0.35 5.46
C ALA A 68 0.00 0.90 6.31
N GLY A 69 -0.83 1.14 7.31
CA GLY A 69 -0.73 2.28 8.22
C GLY A 69 -1.80 2.23 9.31
N GLY A 70 -2.02 3.35 10.00
CA GLY A 70 -3.17 3.50 10.91
C GLY A 70 -4.47 3.83 10.18
N ASP A 71 -5.54 4.08 10.94
CA ASP A 71 -6.89 4.32 10.41
C ASP A 71 -6.95 5.48 9.40
N GLY A 72 -6.16 6.55 9.61
CA GLY A 72 -6.08 7.66 8.67
C GLY A 72 -5.53 7.25 7.30
N THR A 73 -4.54 6.35 7.26
CA THR A 73 -4.00 5.81 6.00
C THR A 73 -5.03 4.93 5.30
N VAL A 74 -5.78 4.12 6.05
CA VAL A 74 -6.88 3.33 5.48
C VAL A 74 -7.96 4.24 4.91
N ASN A 75 -8.35 5.28 5.65
CA ASN A 75 -9.35 6.25 5.21
C ASN A 75 -8.94 6.98 3.92
N GLU A 76 -7.69 7.46 3.85
CA GLU A 76 -7.16 8.10 2.65
C GLU A 76 -7.15 7.17 1.43
N VAL A 77 -6.70 5.92 1.59
CA VAL A 77 -6.71 4.93 0.48
C VAL A 77 -8.13 4.65 0.00
N VAL A 78 -9.09 4.51 0.93
CA VAL A 78 -10.50 4.28 0.58
C VAL A 78 -11.08 5.49 -0.14
N ASN A 79 -10.85 6.71 0.32
CA ASN A 79 -11.34 7.91 -0.36
C ASN A 79 -10.72 8.04 -1.77
N GLY A 80 -9.41 7.86 -1.90
CA GLY A 80 -8.74 7.91 -3.20
C GLY A 80 -9.18 6.81 -4.17
N TRP A 81 -9.83 5.75 -3.67
CA TRP A 81 -10.43 4.72 -4.50
C TRP A 81 -11.75 5.17 -5.15
N PHE A 82 -12.55 5.96 -4.44
CA PHE A 82 -13.90 6.37 -4.86
C PHE A 82 -13.97 7.77 -5.47
N ASP A 83 -12.91 8.57 -5.36
CA ASP A 83 -12.74 9.87 -6.03
C ASP A 83 -12.60 9.73 -7.55
#